data_AF-A0A965BG65-F1
#
_entry.id   AF-A0A965BG65-F1
#
_cell.length_a   1.000
_cell.length_b   1.000
_cell.length_c   1.000
_cell.angle_alpha   90.00
_cell.angle_beta   90.00
_cell.angle_gamma   90.00
#
_symmetry.space_group_name_H-M   'P 1'
#
loop_
_entity.id
_entity.type
_entity.pdbx_description
1 polymer ?
#
loop_
_entity_poly.entity_id
_entity_poly.type
_entity_poly.pdbx_seq_one_letter_code
_entity_poly.pdbx_strand_id
1 'polypeptide(L)'
;DLEEVKGALAKLSGLTIGAIGDAPAGFTPCTYDEEALKKSFGLNIINKSIPEIFADIAAVPLDKESAEYSDACHAQPSLKNVPEKEARVNASTRVALDNWIRANDLSAIAMRCWPDFAVDLGACPCGAMGRTATSGTPAACERDVYGAVTMLILEALGSGTNYLVDTVDLEEDENIIRIWHCGSAATTLAVDPNNATQFIHCNRKLGVAGNFPLKTGPVVLVRLDTDIDPANQSKLRLVMTSGESLSAPNRFQGNTATVRTSAPARQLINGLIHNGFPHHTVVAWKDIRAEVRRMAEYLAIPLTEW
;
A
#
# COMPACT_ATOMS: atom_id res chain seq x y z
N ASP A 1 -21.25 14.74 -1.72
CA ASP A 1 -22.64 14.45 -2.11
C ASP A 1 -22.86 12.92 -2.18
N LEU A 2 -24.07 12.38 -1.96
CA LEU A 2 -24.32 10.93 -2.13
C LEU A 2 -24.15 10.49 -3.59
N GLU A 3 -24.61 11.31 -4.54
CA GLU A 3 -24.55 10.95 -5.96
C GLU A 3 -23.12 10.95 -6.47
N GLU A 4 -22.26 11.85 -5.96
CA GLU A 4 -20.81 11.81 -6.21
C GLU A 4 -20.19 10.51 -5.69
N VAL A 5 -20.53 10.08 -4.47
CA VAL A 5 -20.02 8.83 -3.88
C VAL A 5 -20.47 7.61 -4.68
N LYS A 6 -21.74 7.55 -5.10
CA LYS A 6 -22.23 6.46 -5.96
C LYS A 6 -21.49 6.46 -7.30
N GLY A 7 -21.29 7.63 -7.91
CA GLY A 7 -20.54 7.77 -9.16
C GLY A 7 -19.07 7.35 -9.02
N ALA A 8 -18.45 7.60 -7.87
CA ALA A 8 -17.12 7.10 -7.55
C ALA A 8 -17.09 5.57 -7.40
N LEU A 9 -18.01 4.99 -6.62
CA LEU A 9 -18.09 3.55 -6.41
C LEU A 9 -18.41 2.77 -7.69
N ALA A 10 -19.23 3.34 -8.58
CA ALA A 10 -19.53 2.73 -9.88
C ALA A 10 -18.27 2.51 -10.75
N LYS A 11 -17.22 3.33 -10.57
CA LYS A 11 -15.93 3.18 -11.27
C LYS A 11 -15.11 2.01 -10.76
N LEU A 12 -15.38 1.50 -9.55
CA LEU A 12 -14.70 0.33 -8.99
C LEU A 12 -15.24 -0.98 -9.57
N SER A 13 -16.51 -0.99 -9.98
CA SER A 13 -17.15 -2.21 -10.48
C SER A 13 -16.48 -2.71 -11.76
N GLY A 14 -16.00 -3.95 -11.72
CA GLY A 14 -15.31 -4.58 -12.84
C GLY A 14 -13.79 -4.41 -12.82
N LEU A 15 -13.24 -3.56 -11.96
CA LEU A 15 -11.78 -3.48 -11.76
C LEU A 15 -11.23 -4.78 -11.20
N THR A 16 -9.97 -5.08 -11.53
CA THR A 16 -9.32 -6.34 -11.17
C THR A 16 -8.09 -6.08 -10.30
N ILE A 17 -7.99 -6.78 -9.18
CA ILE A 17 -6.83 -6.77 -8.29
C ILE A 17 -6.01 -8.04 -8.54
N GLY A 18 -4.70 -7.87 -8.75
CA GLY A 18 -3.77 -8.99 -8.81
C GLY A 18 -3.24 -9.36 -7.43
N ALA A 19 -3.57 -10.55 -6.93
CA ALA A 19 -3.04 -11.10 -5.69
C ALA A 19 -1.89 -12.08 -5.97
N ILE A 20 -0.68 -11.77 -5.51
CA ILE A 20 0.53 -12.57 -5.75
C ILE A 20 0.95 -13.32 -4.50
N GLY A 21 1.05 -14.64 -4.59
CA GLY A 21 1.41 -15.56 -3.52
C GLY A 21 0.29 -15.75 -2.50
N ASP A 22 0.62 -16.38 -1.37
CA ASP A 22 -0.29 -16.49 -0.22
C ASP A 22 0.03 -15.52 0.91
N ALA A 23 -0.93 -15.25 1.80
CA ALA A 23 -0.64 -14.47 2.99
C ALA A 23 0.53 -15.13 3.74
N PRO A 24 1.55 -14.36 4.20
CA PRO A 24 2.66 -14.93 4.95
C PRO A 24 2.16 -15.75 6.15
N ALA A 25 2.87 -16.82 6.51
CA ALA A 25 2.47 -17.64 7.65
C ALA A 25 2.42 -16.79 8.92
N GLY A 26 1.27 -16.79 9.62
CA GLY A 26 1.03 -15.95 10.80
C GLY A 26 0.46 -14.56 10.49
N PHE A 27 0.39 -14.14 9.22
CA PHE A 27 -0.24 -12.89 8.78
C PHE A 27 -1.72 -13.10 8.42
N THR A 28 -2.50 -13.59 9.40
CA THR A 28 -3.95 -13.73 9.27
C THR A 28 -4.69 -12.44 8.90
N PRO A 29 -4.24 -11.23 9.28
CA PRO A 29 -4.92 -9.99 8.87
C PRO A 29 -4.81 -9.65 7.38
N CYS A 30 -3.98 -10.38 6.61
CA CYS A 30 -3.89 -10.24 5.15
C CYS A 30 -4.73 -11.30 4.39
N THR A 31 -5.57 -12.05 5.11
CA THR A 31 -6.64 -12.85 4.48
C THR A 31 -7.83 -11.96 4.11
N TYR A 32 -8.63 -12.38 3.13
CA TYR A 32 -9.74 -11.57 2.61
C TYR A 32 -10.95 -12.43 2.20
N ASP A 33 -12.15 -11.84 2.23
CA ASP A 33 -13.39 -12.41 1.69
C ASP A 33 -13.66 -11.84 0.29
N GLU A 34 -13.35 -12.63 -0.75
CA GLU A 34 -13.56 -12.25 -2.16
C GLU A 34 -15.02 -11.99 -2.49
N GLU A 35 -15.95 -12.77 -1.94
CA GLU A 35 -17.38 -12.62 -2.19
C GLU A 35 -17.90 -11.30 -1.62
N ALA A 36 -17.43 -10.93 -0.42
CA ALA A 36 -17.77 -9.64 0.20
C ALA A 36 -17.26 -8.47 -0.65
N LEU A 37 -16.02 -8.55 -1.14
CA LEU A 37 -15.44 -7.53 -2.01
C LEU A 37 -16.17 -7.41 -3.35
N LYS A 38 -16.53 -8.54 -3.96
CA LYS A 38 -17.31 -8.57 -5.19
C LYS A 38 -18.72 -8.00 -4.99
N LYS A 39 -19.39 -8.36 -3.89
CA LYS A 39 -20.74 -7.89 -3.56
C LYS A 39 -20.78 -6.38 -3.27
N SER A 40 -19.82 -5.87 -2.49
CA SER A 40 -19.84 -4.48 -2.02
C SER A 40 -19.27 -3.49 -3.04
N PHE A 41 -18.28 -3.90 -3.84
CA PHE A 41 -17.53 -2.99 -4.73
C PHE A 41 -17.47 -3.45 -6.19
N GLY A 42 -17.94 -4.66 -6.52
CA GLY A 42 -17.88 -5.20 -7.88
C GLY A 42 -16.47 -5.64 -8.33
N LEU A 43 -15.50 -5.66 -7.41
CA LEU A 43 -14.08 -5.96 -7.67
C LEU A 43 -13.85 -7.44 -7.97
N ASN A 44 -12.97 -7.71 -8.92
CA ASN A 44 -12.47 -9.05 -9.23
C ASN A 44 -11.09 -9.25 -8.61
N ILE A 45 -10.76 -10.48 -8.24
CA ILE A 45 -9.43 -10.84 -7.77
C ILE A 45 -8.90 -11.97 -8.64
N ILE A 46 -7.70 -11.79 -9.20
CA ILE A 46 -6.99 -12.86 -9.88
C ILE A 46 -5.73 -13.21 -9.11
N ASN A 47 -5.47 -14.50 -8.99
CA ASN A 47 -4.35 -15.01 -8.23
C ASN A 47 -3.18 -15.39 -9.14
N LYS A 48 -1.97 -15.15 -8.67
CA LYS A 48 -0.73 -15.65 -9.25
C LYS A 48 0.14 -16.18 -8.12
N SER A 49 0.71 -17.36 -8.26
CA SER A 49 1.58 -17.94 -7.24
C SER A 49 2.99 -17.32 -7.24
N ILE A 50 3.74 -17.52 -6.15
CA ILE A 50 5.16 -17.10 -6.08
C ILE A 50 6.00 -17.75 -7.19
N PRO A 51 5.91 -19.07 -7.46
CA PRO A 51 6.65 -19.67 -8.56
C PRO A 51 6.31 -19.09 -9.94
N GLU A 52 5.05 -18.76 -10.20
CA GLU A 52 4.64 -18.16 -11.47
C GLU A 52 5.23 -16.76 -11.66
N ILE A 53 5.16 -15.89 -10.65
CA ILE A 53 5.78 -14.55 -10.78
C ILE A 53 7.31 -14.65 -10.87
N PHE A 54 7.94 -15.61 -10.20
CA PHE A 54 9.39 -15.82 -10.31
C PHE A 54 9.78 -16.34 -11.70
N ALA A 55 8.97 -17.20 -12.31
CA ALA A 55 9.15 -17.61 -13.69
C ALA A 55 9.05 -16.42 -14.65
N ASP A 56 8.07 -15.53 -14.45
CA ASP A 56 7.93 -14.31 -15.24
C ASP A 56 9.16 -13.39 -15.09
N ILE A 57 9.67 -13.22 -13.85
CA ILE A 57 10.87 -12.42 -13.55
C ILE A 57 12.10 -13.01 -14.25
N ALA A 58 12.28 -14.33 -14.17
CA ALA A 58 13.40 -15.03 -14.80
C ALA A 58 13.32 -15.00 -16.34
N ALA A 59 12.11 -14.91 -16.89
CA ALA A 59 11.86 -14.83 -18.33
C ALA A 59 12.02 -13.42 -18.90
N VAL A 60 12.26 -12.39 -18.08
CA VAL A 60 12.45 -11.01 -18.56
C VAL A 60 13.67 -10.93 -19.48
N PRO A 61 13.52 -10.46 -20.74
CA PRO A 61 14.64 -10.27 -21.64
C PRO A 61 15.65 -9.24 -21.11
N LEU A 62 16.94 -9.48 -21.34
CA LEU A 62 18.03 -8.65 -20.85
C LEU A 62 17.94 -7.18 -21.31
N ASP A 63 17.47 -6.94 -22.54
CA ASP A 63 17.27 -5.58 -23.07
C ASP A 63 16.18 -4.82 -22.30
N LYS A 64 15.10 -5.51 -21.90
CA LYS A 64 14.01 -4.93 -21.10
C LYS A 64 14.45 -4.67 -19.66
N GLU A 65 15.14 -5.64 -19.05
CA GLU A 65 15.73 -5.48 -17.72
C GLU A 65 16.69 -4.28 -17.69
N SER A 66 17.62 -4.21 -18.64
CA SER A 66 18.63 -3.15 -18.67
C SER A 66 18.04 -1.78 -18.99
N ALA A 67 16.97 -1.71 -19.79
CA ALA A 67 16.22 -0.48 -20.01
C ALA A 67 15.53 0.01 -18.73
N GLU A 68 14.85 -0.88 -18.00
CA GLU A 68 14.19 -0.55 -16.72
C GLU A 68 15.23 -0.16 -15.65
N TYR A 69 16.35 -0.88 -15.55
CA TYR A 69 17.42 -0.53 -14.60
C TYR A 69 18.01 0.86 -14.89
N SER A 70 18.25 1.17 -16.16
CA SER A 70 18.74 2.48 -16.59
C SER A 70 17.75 3.60 -16.23
N ASP A 71 16.46 3.39 -16.53
CA ASP A 71 15.41 4.36 -16.18
C ASP A 71 15.27 4.54 -14.67
N ALA A 72 15.30 3.45 -13.90
CA ALA A 72 15.28 3.50 -12.43
C ALA A 72 16.49 4.27 -11.86
N CYS A 73 17.68 4.11 -12.44
CA CYS A 73 18.87 4.86 -12.06
C CYS A 73 18.77 6.35 -12.42
N HIS A 74 18.12 6.71 -13.52
CA HIS A 74 17.87 8.11 -13.86
C HIS A 74 16.83 8.75 -12.93
N ALA A 75 15.75 8.02 -12.64
CA ALA A 75 14.68 8.49 -11.75
C ALA A 75 15.16 8.66 -10.30
N GLN A 76 16.01 7.76 -9.81
CA GLN A 76 16.53 7.78 -8.44
C GLN A 76 18.04 7.43 -8.43
N PRO A 77 18.94 8.41 -8.62
CA PRO A 77 20.39 8.17 -8.75
C PRO A 77 21.04 7.40 -7.60
N SER A 78 20.45 7.45 -6.40
CA SER A 78 20.86 6.68 -5.23
C SER A 78 20.82 5.16 -5.44
N LEU A 79 20.06 4.65 -6.41
CA LEU A 79 20.02 3.22 -6.75
C LEU A 79 21.41 2.67 -7.06
N LYS A 80 22.31 3.49 -7.62
CA LYS A 80 23.70 3.11 -7.91
C LYS A 80 24.53 2.78 -6.65
N ASN A 81 24.05 3.15 -5.46
CA ASN A 81 24.68 2.82 -4.18
C ASN A 81 24.19 1.49 -3.59
N VAL A 82 23.18 0.86 -4.21
CA VAL A 82 22.70 -0.49 -3.87
C VAL A 82 23.44 -1.51 -4.74
N PRO A 83 23.73 -2.73 -4.27
CA PRO A 83 24.35 -3.77 -5.09
C PRO A 83 23.62 -3.95 -6.43
N GLU A 84 24.37 -3.81 -7.53
CA GLU A 84 23.79 -3.82 -8.88
C GLU A 84 22.99 -5.10 -9.15
N LYS A 85 23.46 -6.26 -8.67
CA LYS A 85 22.72 -7.52 -8.79
C LYS A 85 21.30 -7.42 -8.25
N GLU A 86 21.13 -6.84 -7.06
CA GLU A 86 19.82 -6.68 -6.40
C GLU A 86 18.95 -5.65 -7.14
N ALA A 87 19.58 -4.57 -7.62
CA ALA A 87 18.90 -3.56 -8.42
C ALA A 87 18.38 -4.10 -9.77
N ARG A 88 19.15 -4.98 -10.42
CA ARG A 88 18.74 -5.64 -11.67
C ARG A 88 17.61 -6.66 -11.46
N VAL A 89 17.64 -7.42 -10.36
CA VAL A 89 16.51 -8.28 -9.98
C VAL A 89 15.24 -7.44 -9.74
N ASN A 90 15.39 -6.27 -9.11
CA ASN A 90 14.29 -5.33 -8.93
C ASN A 90 13.75 -4.78 -10.26
N ALA A 91 14.63 -4.48 -11.23
CA ALA A 91 14.24 -4.08 -12.59
C ALA A 91 13.45 -5.19 -13.31
N SER A 92 13.92 -6.44 -13.29
CA SER A 92 13.15 -7.58 -13.84
C SER A 92 11.81 -7.76 -13.13
N THR A 93 11.77 -7.57 -11.81
CA THR A 93 10.52 -7.57 -11.03
C THR A 93 9.55 -6.51 -11.53
N ARG A 94 10.01 -5.27 -11.74
CA ARG A 94 9.16 -4.18 -12.26
C ARG A 94 8.62 -4.49 -13.65
N VAL A 95 9.44 -5.05 -14.55
CA VAL A 95 9.02 -5.44 -15.90
C VAL A 95 7.99 -6.57 -15.88
N ALA A 96 8.21 -7.60 -15.06
CA ALA A 96 7.28 -8.72 -14.92
C ALA A 96 5.91 -8.25 -14.37
N LEU A 97 5.92 -7.38 -13.36
CA LEU A 97 4.70 -6.76 -12.84
C LEU A 97 4.00 -5.92 -13.92
N ASP A 98 4.73 -5.11 -14.68
CA ASP A 98 4.18 -4.30 -15.79
C ASP A 98 3.44 -5.14 -16.83
N ASN A 99 4.07 -6.26 -17.21
CA ASN A 99 3.51 -7.17 -18.20
C ASN A 99 2.24 -7.82 -17.68
N TRP A 100 2.24 -8.25 -16.41
CA TRP A 100 1.06 -8.86 -15.80
C TRP A 100 -0.09 -7.88 -15.64
N ILE A 101 0.21 -6.65 -15.20
CA ILE A 101 -0.74 -5.55 -15.07
C ILE A 101 -1.41 -5.28 -16.42
N ARG A 102 -0.63 -5.07 -17.49
CA ARG A 102 -1.18 -4.81 -18.83
C ARG A 102 -1.95 -5.98 -19.41
N ALA A 103 -1.49 -7.21 -19.20
CA ALA A 103 -2.14 -8.39 -19.75
C ALA A 103 -3.51 -8.68 -19.13
N ASN A 104 -3.77 -8.21 -17.91
CA ASN A 104 -4.99 -8.51 -17.15
C ASN A 104 -5.77 -7.25 -16.72
N ASP A 105 -5.38 -6.07 -17.21
CA ASP A 105 -5.97 -4.78 -16.85
C ASP A 105 -6.07 -4.57 -15.32
N LEU A 106 -4.96 -4.83 -14.63
CA LEU A 106 -4.93 -4.78 -13.16
C LEU A 106 -4.95 -3.34 -12.67
N SER A 107 -5.91 -3.04 -11.79
CA SER A 107 -6.06 -1.73 -11.17
C SER A 107 -5.24 -1.59 -9.90
N ALA A 108 -4.92 -2.69 -9.22
CA ALA A 108 -3.99 -2.73 -8.10
C ALA A 108 -3.32 -4.10 -7.99
N ILE A 109 -2.20 -4.17 -7.26
CA ILE A 109 -1.56 -5.43 -6.88
C ILE A 109 -1.44 -5.54 -5.36
N ALA A 110 -1.59 -6.75 -4.84
CA ALA A 110 -1.25 -7.11 -3.48
C ALA A 110 -0.27 -8.28 -3.53
N MET A 111 0.97 -8.07 -3.08
CA MET A 111 2.04 -9.04 -3.30
C MET A 111 2.64 -9.52 -1.99
N ARG A 112 2.74 -10.85 -1.85
CA ARG A 112 3.60 -11.50 -0.86
C ARG A 112 5.06 -11.19 -1.19
N CYS A 113 5.52 -10.02 -0.76
CA CYS A 113 6.84 -9.47 -1.04
C CYS A 113 7.95 -10.08 -0.17
N TRP A 114 7.58 -10.88 0.85
CA TRP A 114 8.48 -11.63 1.72
C TRP A 114 7.76 -12.92 2.18
N PRO A 115 8.50 -13.97 2.60
CA PRO A 115 9.97 -14.07 2.65
C PRO A 115 10.64 -14.42 1.32
N ASP A 116 9.89 -14.96 0.37
CA ASP A 116 10.40 -15.72 -0.78
C ASP A 116 11.33 -14.89 -1.68
N PHE A 117 11.02 -13.61 -1.90
CA PHE A 117 11.87 -12.71 -2.69
C PHE A 117 13.30 -12.60 -2.12
N ALA A 118 13.43 -12.46 -0.81
CA ALA A 118 14.76 -12.35 -0.19
C ALA A 118 15.50 -13.69 -0.21
N VAL A 119 14.79 -14.80 -0.01
CA VAL A 119 15.39 -16.14 0.08
C VAL A 119 15.79 -16.67 -1.29
N ASP A 120 14.92 -16.56 -2.29
CA ASP A 120 15.08 -17.22 -3.58
C ASP A 120 15.66 -16.29 -4.66
N LEU A 121 15.26 -15.01 -4.66
CA LEU A 121 15.76 -14.03 -5.64
C LEU A 121 16.93 -13.19 -5.12
N GLY A 122 17.18 -13.22 -3.80
CA GLY A 122 18.26 -12.45 -3.18
C GLY A 122 18.06 -10.93 -3.27
N ALA A 123 16.82 -10.46 -3.40
CA ALA A 123 16.49 -9.04 -3.43
C ALA A 123 15.08 -8.79 -2.87
N CYS A 124 14.85 -7.61 -2.29
CA CYS A 124 13.51 -7.14 -1.92
C CYS A 124 12.83 -6.44 -3.10
N PRO A 125 11.52 -6.63 -3.31
CA PRO A 125 10.80 -6.05 -4.45
C PRO A 125 10.27 -4.64 -4.16
N CYS A 126 10.56 -4.04 -3.01
CA CYS A 126 9.97 -2.78 -2.55
C CYS A 126 10.18 -1.64 -3.56
N GLY A 127 11.38 -1.51 -4.14
CA GLY A 127 11.66 -0.55 -5.21
C GLY A 127 10.79 -0.74 -6.46
N ALA A 128 10.57 -1.98 -6.88
CA ALA A 128 9.75 -2.31 -8.04
C ALA A 128 8.27 -1.98 -7.76
N MET A 129 7.78 -2.31 -6.56
CA MET A 129 6.43 -1.95 -6.12
C MET A 129 6.22 -0.44 -6.06
N GLY A 130 7.18 0.31 -5.51
CA GLY A 130 7.11 1.77 -5.47
C GLY A 130 7.11 2.41 -6.85
N ARG A 131 7.86 1.84 -7.80
CA ARG A 131 7.81 2.25 -9.21
C ARG A 131 6.49 1.88 -9.88
N THR A 132 5.93 0.71 -9.61
CA THR A 132 4.58 0.33 -10.06
C THR A 132 3.52 1.32 -9.56
N ALA A 133 3.57 1.69 -8.27
CA ALA A 133 2.70 2.70 -7.69
C ALA A 133 2.91 4.10 -8.32
N THR A 134 4.16 4.46 -8.61
CA THR A 134 4.50 5.71 -9.32
C THR A 134 3.93 5.74 -10.74
N SER A 135 3.84 4.59 -11.41
CA SER A 135 3.21 4.44 -12.73
C SER A 135 1.68 4.41 -12.69
N GLY A 136 1.05 4.53 -11.52
CA GLY A 136 -0.41 4.65 -11.38
C GLY A 136 -1.14 3.37 -10.98
N THR A 137 -0.43 2.28 -10.66
CA THR A 137 -1.06 1.05 -10.13
C THR A 137 -0.67 0.85 -8.67
N PRO A 138 -1.58 1.06 -7.70
CA PRO A 138 -1.31 0.83 -6.28
C PRO A 138 -0.76 -0.57 -6.01
N ALA A 139 0.23 -0.65 -5.13
CA ALA A 139 0.92 -1.89 -4.79
C ALA A 139 0.97 -2.09 -3.27
N ALA A 140 0.12 -2.99 -2.76
CA ALA A 140 0.07 -3.36 -1.35
C ALA A 140 1.09 -4.47 -1.06
N CYS A 141 1.84 -4.30 0.04
CA CYS A 141 2.76 -5.32 0.51
C CYS A 141 2.01 -6.47 1.21
N GLU A 142 2.75 -7.57 1.44
CA GLU A 142 2.32 -8.68 2.30
C GLU A 142 1.04 -9.39 1.85
N ARG A 143 0.70 -9.24 0.55
CA ARG A 143 -0.56 -9.68 -0.05
C ARG A 143 -1.78 -9.06 0.62
N ASP A 144 -1.67 -7.84 1.13
CA ASP A 144 -2.77 -7.14 1.77
C ASP A 144 -3.81 -6.64 0.75
N VAL A 145 -4.73 -7.53 0.36
CA VAL A 145 -5.80 -7.23 -0.59
C VAL A 145 -6.74 -6.17 -0.06
N TYR A 146 -7.11 -6.21 1.23
CA TYR A 146 -7.94 -5.16 1.82
C TYR A 146 -7.23 -3.80 1.83
N GLY A 147 -5.91 -3.77 2.00
CA GLY A 147 -5.08 -2.59 1.79
C GLY A 147 -5.15 -2.06 0.35
N ALA A 148 -5.02 -2.94 -0.64
CA ALA A 148 -5.16 -2.59 -2.06
C ALA A 148 -6.58 -2.06 -2.40
N VAL A 149 -7.62 -2.73 -1.91
CA VAL A 149 -9.01 -2.29 -2.04
C VAL A 149 -9.20 -0.91 -1.39
N THR A 150 -8.65 -0.70 -0.20
CA THR A 150 -8.72 0.58 0.49
C THR A 150 -8.08 1.68 -0.37
N MET A 151 -6.88 1.45 -0.93
CA MET A 151 -6.24 2.42 -1.83
C MET A 151 -7.12 2.76 -3.05
N LEU A 152 -7.74 1.76 -3.69
CA LEU A 152 -8.65 1.98 -4.84
C LEU A 152 -9.91 2.76 -4.44
N ILE A 153 -10.49 2.46 -3.29
CA ILE A 153 -11.65 3.19 -2.77
C ILE A 153 -11.31 4.66 -2.57
N LEU A 154 -10.20 4.96 -1.87
CA LEU A 154 -9.81 6.34 -1.61
C LEU A 154 -9.47 7.09 -2.92
N GLU A 155 -8.81 6.42 -3.88
CA GLU A 155 -8.56 6.97 -5.22
C GLU A 155 -9.86 7.31 -5.95
N ALA A 156 -10.85 6.42 -5.93
CA ALA A 156 -12.16 6.65 -6.53
C ALA A 156 -12.91 7.82 -5.87
N LEU A 157 -12.78 7.97 -4.55
CA LEU A 157 -13.28 9.12 -3.78
C LEU A 157 -12.42 10.39 -3.97
N GLY A 158 -11.37 10.32 -4.78
CA GLY A 158 -10.60 11.47 -5.23
C GLY A 158 -9.44 11.87 -4.30
N SER A 159 -8.90 10.96 -3.50
CA SER A 159 -7.72 11.22 -2.66
C SER A 159 -6.42 11.39 -3.46
N GLY A 160 -6.37 10.83 -4.67
CA GLY A 160 -5.13 10.69 -5.44
C GLY A 160 -4.28 9.52 -4.91
N THR A 161 -2.97 9.57 -5.13
CA THR A 161 -2.04 8.49 -4.74
C THR A 161 -2.04 8.28 -3.21
N ASN A 162 -2.22 7.03 -2.79
CA ASN A 162 -2.24 6.63 -1.38
C ASN A 162 -1.08 5.69 -1.05
N TYR A 163 -0.90 5.38 0.24
CA TYR A 163 0.11 4.42 0.66
C TYR A 163 -0.34 3.56 1.84
N LEU A 164 -0.01 2.27 1.80
CA LEU A 164 -0.20 1.33 2.91
C LEU A 164 0.92 1.52 3.94
N VAL A 165 0.55 1.69 5.20
CA VAL A 165 1.47 2.00 6.30
C VAL A 165 1.10 1.31 7.60
N ASP A 166 2.11 1.00 8.40
CA ASP A 166 2.01 0.62 9.79
C ASP A 166 2.02 1.85 10.68
N THR A 167 1.35 1.79 11.83
CA THR A 167 1.68 2.70 12.93
C THR A 167 2.72 2.05 13.83
N VAL A 168 3.94 2.62 13.85
CA VAL A 168 5.13 1.99 14.45
C VAL A 168 5.61 2.65 15.73
N ASP A 169 5.12 3.85 16.04
CA ASP A 169 5.55 4.62 17.21
C ASP A 169 4.42 5.55 17.68
N LEU A 170 4.37 5.79 19.00
CA LEU A 170 3.42 6.66 19.67
C LEU A 170 4.16 7.58 20.65
N GLU A 171 3.97 8.88 20.47
CA GLU A 171 4.47 9.93 21.36
C GLU A 171 3.26 10.67 21.94
N GLU A 172 2.77 10.16 23.08
CA GLU A 172 1.50 10.57 23.68
C GLU A 172 1.48 12.06 24.06
N ASP A 173 2.57 12.55 24.66
CA ASP A 173 2.67 13.94 25.15
C ASP A 173 2.54 14.97 24.02
N GLU A 174 2.94 14.61 22.80
CA GLU A 174 2.85 15.48 21.62
C GLU A 174 1.63 15.18 20.72
N ASN A 175 0.82 14.19 21.10
CA ASN A 175 -0.29 13.67 20.30
C ASN A 175 0.13 13.19 18.91
N ILE A 176 1.29 12.52 18.83
CA ILE A 176 1.93 12.11 17.59
C ILE A 176 1.94 10.59 17.46
N ILE A 177 1.65 10.12 16.25
CA ILE A 177 1.97 8.77 15.79
C ILE A 177 3.03 8.86 14.67
N ARG A 178 3.82 7.80 14.50
CA ARG A 178 4.67 7.67 13.31
C ARG A 178 4.20 6.51 12.49
N ILE A 179 3.95 6.81 11.22
CA ILE A 179 3.57 5.82 10.23
C ILE A 179 4.76 5.46 9.36
N TRP A 180 4.86 4.19 9.00
CA TRP A 180 5.99 3.65 8.26
C TRP A 180 5.61 2.45 7.41
N HIS A 181 6.32 2.25 6.31
CA HIS A 181 6.38 0.94 5.67
C HIS A 181 7.73 0.74 4.96
N CYS A 182 8.02 -0.49 4.59
CA CYS A 182 9.34 -1.00 4.20
C CYS A 182 10.00 -0.41 2.93
N GLY A 183 9.40 0.58 2.26
CA GLY A 183 10.03 1.25 1.12
C GLY A 183 9.34 1.04 -0.24
N SER A 184 8.03 0.80 -0.24
CA SER A 184 7.21 0.56 -1.44
C SER A 184 6.37 1.77 -1.85
N ALA A 185 6.60 2.95 -1.27
CA ALA A 185 5.81 4.14 -1.61
C ALA A 185 6.12 4.63 -3.02
N ALA A 186 5.12 5.21 -3.68
CA ALA A 186 5.33 5.99 -4.89
C ALA A 186 6.26 7.18 -4.59
N THR A 187 7.18 7.50 -5.50
CA THR A 187 8.10 8.65 -5.34
C THR A 187 7.35 9.97 -5.33
N THR A 188 6.17 10.02 -5.96
CA THR A 188 5.26 11.16 -5.91
C THR A 188 4.76 11.48 -4.51
N LEU A 189 4.89 10.56 -3.53
CA LEU A 189 4.54 10.76 -2.13
C LEU A 189 5.70 11.22 -1.25
N ALA A 190 6.92 11.35 -1.81
CA ALA A 190 8.03 11.95 -1.08
C ALA A 190 7.74 13.43 -0.80
N VAL A 191 8.28 13.95 0.31
CA VAL A 191 8.29 15.40 0.58
C VAL A 191 8.99 16.17 -0.55
N ASP A 192 10.01 15.57 -1.14
CA ASP A 192 10.72 16.05 -2.32
C ASP A 192 10.88 14.89 -3.32
N PRO A 193 9.98 14.78 -4.30
CA PRO A 193 10.02 13.71 -5.31
C PRO A 193 11.32 13.67 -6.12
N ASN A 194 11.98 14.80 -6.34
CA ASN A 194 13.23 14.86 -7.10
C ASN A 194 14.43 14.31 -6.32
N ASN A 195 14.32 14.25 -4.99
CA ASN A 195 15.35 13.75 -4.08
C ASN A 195 14.92 12.47 -3.35
N ALA A 196 13.88 11.79 -3.82
CA ALA A 196 13.43 10.50 -3.27
C ALA A 196 14.51 9.42 -3.51
N THR A 197 15.04 8.83 -2.43
CA THR A 197 16.18 7.88 -2.53
C THR A 197 15.75 6.42 -2.47
N GLN A 198 16.66 5.53 -2.87
CA GLN A 198 16.59 4.09 -2.71
C GLN A 198 17.77 3.62 -1.87
N PHE A 199 17.57 2.53 -1.13
CA PHE A 199 18.52 2.00 -0.17
C PHE A 199 18.35 0.48 0.00
N ILE A 200 19.20 -0.11 0.84
CA ILE A 200 19.04 -1.48 1.35
C ILE A 200 17.74 -1.58 2.16
N HIS A 201 17.10 -2.73 2.26
CA HIS A 201 15.94 -2.94 3.13
C HIS A 201 16.35 -3.02 4.61
N CYS A 202 15.57 -2.39 5.50
CA CYS A 202 15.88 -2.26 6.93
C CYS A 202 16.09 -3.60 7.65
N ASN A 203 15.19 -4.57 7.44
CA ASN A 203 15.23 -5.88 8.09
C ASN A 203 16.02 -6.94 7.30
N ARG A 204 15.80 -7.05 5.98
CA ARG A 204 16.38 -8.12 5.14
C ARG A 204 17.85 -7.92 4.78
N LYS A 205 18.35 -6.68 4.90
CA LYS A 205 19.73 -6.30 4.51
C LYS A 205 20.05 -6.57 3.02
N LEU A 206 19.02 -6.56 2.19
CA LEU A 206 19.08 -6.65 0.73
C LEU A 206 18.31 -5.47 0.13
N GLY A 207 18.80 -4.90 -0.96
CA GLY A 207 18.07 -3.95 -1.80
C GLY A 207 16.96 -4.63 -2.60
N VAL A 208 16.00 -3.90 -3.15
CA VAL A 208 15.92 -2.42 -3.21
C VAL A 208 14.69 -1.95 -2.43
N ALA A 209 14.85 -0.92 -1.60
CA ALA A 209 13.75 -0.26 -0.89
C ALA A 209 13.81 1.27 -1.05
N GLY A 210 12.67 1.92 -1.25
CA GLY A 210 12.56 3.37 -1.16
C GLY A 210 12.91 3.85 0.25
N ASN A 211 13.63 4.97 0.34
CA ASN A 211 14.08 5.52 1.61
C ASN A 211 13.95 7.04 1.61
N PHE A 212 12.77 7.55 1.98
CA PHE A 212 12.49 8.99 1.98
C PHE A 212 11.31 9.31 2.88
N PRO A 213 11.29 10.52 3.48
CA PRO A 213 10.13 10.98 4.24
C PRO A 213 8.97 11.29 3.29
N LEU A 214 7.76 10.98 3.74
CA LEU A 214 6.51 11.22 3.01
C LEU A 214 6.07 12.68 3.14
N LYS A 215 5.13 13.09 2.29
CA LYS A 215 4.57 14.45 2.24
C LYS A 215 4.06 14.94 3.61
N THR A 216 4.04 16.26 3.75
CA THR A 216 3.40 16.96 4.87
C THR A 216 1.99 17.42 4.52
N GLY A 217 1.22 17.88 5.51
CA GLY A 217 -0.11 18.44 5.35
C GLY A 217 -1.23 17.52 5.84
N PRO A 218 -2.50 17.87 5.60
CA PRO A 218 -3.65 17.12 6.09
C PRO A 218 -3.64 15.67 5.59
N VAL A 219 -3.88 14.74 6.50
CA VAL A 219 -3.95 13.32 6.20
C VAL A 219 -5.20 12.67 6.76
N VAL A 220 -5.69 11.66 6.05
CA VAL A 220 -6.69 10.70 6.52
C VAL A 220 -6.07 9.32 6.44
N LEU A 221 -6.23 8.54 7.51
CA LEU A 221 -5.86 7.12 7.53
C LEU A 221 -7.13 6.30 7.55
N VAL A 222 -7.27 5.37 6.60
CA VAL A 222 -8.45 4.52 6.46
C VAL A 222 -8.02 3.07 6.35
N ARG A 223 -8.81 2.15 6.90
CA ARG A 223 -8.63 0.72 6.70
C ARG A 223 -9.97 0.02 6.57
N LEU A 224 -10.17 -0.65 5.44
CA LEU A 224 -11.20 -1.68 5.27
C LEU A 224 -10.70 -3.01 5.85
N ASP A 225 -11.57 -3.73 6.54
CA ASP A 225 -11.24 -5.04 7.10
C ASP A 225 -12.50 -5.92 7.15
N THR A 226 -12.32 -7.22 7.39
CA THR A 226 -13.43 -8.13 7.68
C THR A 226 -14.06 -7.76 9.03
N ASP A 227 -15.38 -7.81 9.10
CA ASP A 227 -16.11 -7.78 10.35
C ASP A 227 -16.52 -9.20 10.76
N ILE A 228 -16.31 -9.53 12.04
CA ILE A 228 -16.64 -10.84 12.62
C ILE A 228 -18.04 -10.85 13.25
N ASP A 229 -18.70 -9.70 13.36
CA ASP A 229 -20.08 -9.65 13.85
C ASP A 229 -21.02 -10.37 12.87
N PRO A 230 -21.66 -11.49 13.27
CA PRO A 230 -22.57 -12.22 12.39
C PRO A 230 -23.84 -11.41 12.04
N ALA A 231 -24.16 -10.35 12.79
CA ALA A 231 -25.27 -9.45 12.47
C ALA A 231 -24.94 -8.47 11.34
N ASN A 232 -23.64 -8.24 11.05
CA ASN A 232 -23.23 -7.33 9.99
C ASN A 232 -23.32 -8.01 8.62
N GLN A 233 -24.37 -7.66 7.87
CA GLN A 233 -24.64 -8.20 6.53
C GLN A 233 -23.60 -7.80 5.46
N SER A 234 -22.84 -6.73 5.69
CA SER A 234 -21.76 -6.32 4.79
C SER A 234 -20.53 -7.23 4.93
N LYS A 235 -20.38 -7.90 6.08
CA LYS A 235 -19.17 -8.64 6.52
C LYS A 235 -17.88 -7.79 6.54
N LEU A 236 -18.02 -6.47 6.41
CA LEU A 236 -16.92 -5.53 6.29
C LEU A 236 -17.05 -4.48 7.38
N ARG A 237 -15.92 -3.92 7.80
CA ARG A 237 -15.87 -2.77 8.71
C ARG A 237 -14.78 -1.81 8.26
N LEU A 238 -14.93 -0.55 8.64
CA LEU A 238 -13.97 0.51 8.39
C LEU A 238 -13.47 1.10 9.70
N VAL A 239 -12.19 1.42 9.73
CA VAL A 239 -11.66 2.44 10.64
C VAL A 239 -11.21 3.65 9.83
N MET A 240 -11.46 4.84 10.37
CA MET A 240 -10.88 6.08 9.89
C MET A 240 -10.33 6.92 11.04
N THR A 241 -9.21 7.60 10.78
CA THR A 241 -8.76 8.71 11.62
C THR A 241 -8.15 9.80 10.73
N SER A 242 -7.91 10.97 11.30
CA SER A 242 -7.31 12.10 10.60
C SER A 242 -6.23 12.76 11.41
N GLY A 243 -5.42 13.57 10.76
CA GLY A 243 -4.40 14.36 11.40
C GLY A 243 -3.68 15.24 10.40
N GLU A 244 -2.50 15.70 10.82
CA GLU A 244 -1.59 16.48 9.99
C GLU A 244 -0.21 15.84 9.99
N SER A 245 0.28 15.49 8.80
CA SER A 245 1.64 15.04 8.58
C SER A 245 2.60 16.22 8.71
N LEU A 246 3.51 16.14 9.67
CA LEU A 246 4.45 17.19 10.04
C LEU A 246 5.76 17.02 9.28
N SER A 247 6.47 18.14 9.09
CA SER A 247 7.86 18.09 8.62
C SER A 247 8.73 17.41 9.67
N ALA A 248 9.31 16.27 9.31
CA ALA A 248 10.15 15.47 10.17
C ALA A 248 11.19 14.70 9.34
N PRO A 249 12.36 14.37 9.92
CA PRO A 249 13.34 13.52 9.25
C PRO A 249 12.79 12.10 9.07
N ASN A 250 13.32 11.38 8.09
CA ASN A 250 12.99 9.98 7.89
C ASN A 250 13.59 9.12 9.02
N ARG A 251 12.82 8.91 10.11
CA ARG A 251 13.32 8.26 11.33
C ARG A 251 13.60 6.76 11.15
N PHE A 252 12.81 6.11 10.31
CA PHE A 252 12.91 4.68 10.04
C PHE A 252 13.30 4.48 8.58
N GLN A 253 14.26 3.59 8.34
CA GLN A 253 14.68 3.22 6.99
C GLN A 253 13.50 2.61 6.23
N GLY A 254 13.15 3.20 5.08
CA GLY A 254 11.87 2.99 4.40
C GLY A 254 11.17 4.32 4.16
N ASN A 255 9.84 4.32 4.16
CA ASN A 255 9.03 5.52 3.99
C ASN A 255 8.32 5.88 5.29
N THR A 256 8.53 7.08 5.83
CA THR A 256 7.89 7.52 7.09
C THR A 256 7.13 8.83 6.97
N ALA A 257 6.09 8.98 7.78
CA ALA A 257 5.52 10.29 8.13
C ALA A 257 5.31 10.37 9.64
N THR A 258 5.50 11.57 10.19
CA THR A 258 5.14 11.91 11.58
C THR A 258 3.80 12.61 11.53
N VAL A 259 2.77 12.02 12.15
CA VAL A 259 1.39 12.53 12.07
C VAL A 259 0.94 12.97 13.45
N ARG A 260 0.55 14.24 13.59
CA ARG A 260 -0.22 14.69 14.74
C ARG A 260 -1.69 14.34 14.50
N THR A 261 -2.26 13.47 15.33
CA THR A 261 -3.63 12.99 15.14
C THR A 261 -4.64 14.04 15.60
N SER A 262 -5.82 14.05 14.99
CA SER A 262 -6.96 14.88 15.43
C SER A 262 -7.54 14.37 16.75
N ALA A 263 -7.68 13.05 16.88
CA ALA A 263 -8.02 12.37 18.13
C ALA A 263 -6.79 12.28 19.06
N PRO A 264 -7.02 12.04 20.37
CA PRO A 264 -5.94 11.63 21.27
C PRO A 264 -5.24 10.36 20.75
N ALA A 265 -3.94 10.45 20.48
CA ALA A 265 -3.14 9.41 19.83
C ALA A 265 -3.19 8.09 20.62
N ARG A 266 -3.13 8.16 21.96
CA ARG A 266 -3.30 6.96 22.81
C ARG A 266 -4.68 6.33 22.65
N GLN A 267 -5.74 7.12 22.53
CA GLN A 267 -7.09 6.61 22.32
C GLN A 267 -7.21 5.89 20.97
N LEU A 268 -6.65 6.49 19.91
CA LEU A 268 -6.59 5.87 18.58
C LEU A 268 -5.88 4.52 18.64
N ILE A 269 -4.66 4.47 19.20
CA ILE A 269 -3.86 3.23 19.24
C ILE A 269 -4.55 2.16 20.09
N ASN A 270 -5.05 2.52 21.27
CA ASN A 270 -5.82 1.60 22.10
C ASN A 270 -7.09 1.13 21.37
N GLY A 271 -7.74 2.01 20.62
CA GLY A 271 -8.91 1.70 19.81
C GLY A 271 -8.61 0.69 18.71
N LEU A 272 -7.54 0.89 17.96
CA LEU A 272 -7.08 -0.06 16.93
C LEU A 272 -6.81 -1.45 17.53
N ILE A 273 -6.06 -1.50 18.62
CA ILE A 273 -5.67 -2.75 19.28
C ILE A 273 -6.89 -3.47 19.90
N HIS A 274 -7.67 -2.78 20.73
CA HIS A 274 -8.77 -3.41 21.47
C HIS A 274 -9.97 -3.80 20.59
N ASN A 275 -10.20 -3.08 19.49
CA ASN A 275 -11.22 -3.47 18.50
C ASN A 275 -10.67 -4.45 17.45
N GLY A 276 -9.40 -4.83 17.53
CA GLY A 276 -8.80 -5.85 16.68
C GLY A 276 -8.65 -5.43 15.22
N PHE A 277 -8.43 -4.14 14.93
CA PHE A 277 -8.08 -3.69 13.59
C PHE A 277 -6.65 -4.13 13.22
N PRO A 278 -6.36 -4.41 11.94
CA PRO A 278 -5.02 -4.78 11.49
C PRO A 278 -4.03 -3.62 11.68
N HIS A 279 -2.74 -3.96 11.70
CA HIS A 279 -1.64 -3.01 11.84
C HIS A 279 -1.54 -2.04 10.65
N HIS A 280 -1.91 -2.49 9.46
CA HIS A 280 -1.94 -1.66 8.26
C HIS A 280 -3.13 -0.70 8.21
N THR A 281 -2.84 0.55 7.87
CA THR A 281 -3.80 1.55 7.41
C THR A 281 -3.34 2.12 6.07
N VAL A 282 -4.24 2.75 5.33
CA VAL A 282 -3.91 3.49 4.10
C VAL A 282 -3.96 4.97 4.39
N VAL A 283 -2.85 5.65 4.19
CA VAL A 283 -2.74 7.11 4.32
C VAL A 283 -3.03 7.81 2.99
N ALA A 284 -3.82 8.88 3.07
CA ALA A 284 -4.20 9.76 1.98
C ALA A 284 -3.89 11.23 2.35
N TRP A 285 -3.26 12.00 1.46
CA TRP A 285 -2.92 13.43 1.66
C TRP A 285 -4.02 14.38 1.18
N LYS A 286 -5.27 14.03 1.49
CA LYS A 286 -6.45 14.84 1.20
C LYS A 286 -7.52 14.53 2.22
N ASP A 287 -8.17 15.56 2.74
CA ASP A 287 -9.33 15.35 3.60
C ASP A 287 -10.51 14.85 2.76
N ILE A 288 -10.78 13.55 2.87
CA ILE A 288 -11.89 12.85 2.22
C ILE A 288 -12.82 12.18 3.25
N ARG A 289 -12.82 12.68 4.50
CA ARG A 289 -13.61 12.08 5.58
C ARG A 289 -15.11 12.08 5.28
N ALA A 290 -15.61 13.16 4.67
CA ALA A 290 -17.03 13.28 4.35
C ALA A 290 -17.47 12.20 3.35
N GLU A 291 -16.64 11.95 2.34
CA GLU A 291 -16.82 10.95 1.30
C GLU A 291 -16.77 9.54 1.88
N VAL A 292 -15.80 9.25 2.75
CA VAL A 292 -15.66 7.94 3.41
C VAL A 292 -16.85 7.66 4.34
N ARG A 293 -17.28 8.63 5.16
CA ARG A 293 -18.49 8.49 6.00
C ARG A 293 -19.71 8.21 5.13
N ARG A 294 -19.88 8.98 4.05
CA ARG A 294 -21.05 8.84 3.18
C ARG A 294 -21.06 7.50 2.44
N MET A 295 -19.89 7.00 2.05
CA MET A 295 -19.73 5.67 1.47
C MET A 295 -20.08 4.57 2.48
N ALA A 296 -19.56 4.67 3.71
CA ALA A 296 -19.82 3.71 4.77
C ALA A 296 -21.33 3.60 5.09
N GLU A 297 -22.01 4.75 5.21
CA GLU A 297 -23.47 4.81 5.35
C GLU A 297 -24.20 4.16 4.18
N TYR A 298 -23.81 4.48 2.94
CA TYR A 298 -24.47 3.97 1.74
C TYR A 298 -24.33 2.46 1.58
N LEU A 299 -23.17 1.90 1.90
CA LEU A 299 -22.88 0.47 1.80
C LEU A 299 -23.26 -0.31 3.07
N ALA A 300 -23.78 0.37 4.09
CA ALA A 300 -24.06 -0.20 5.41
C ALA A 300 -22.83 -0.91 6.02
N ILE A 301 -21.64 -0.34 5.82
CA ILE A 301 -20.38 -0.81 6.41
C ILE A 301 -20.17 -0.02 7.72
N PRO A 302 -20.12 -0.68 8.89
CA PRO A 302 -19.81 -0.01 10.15
C PRO A 302 -18.48 0.74 10.07
N LEU A 303 -18.51 2.02 10.45
CA LEU A 303 -17.34 2.88 10.49
C LEU A 303 -17.02 3.26 11.93
N THR A 304 -15.82 2.91 12.38
CA THR A 304 -15.24 3.43 13.61
C THR A 304 -14.36 4.62 13.28
N GLU A 305 -14.66 5.78 13.84
CA GLU A 305 -13.90 7.00 13.60
C GLU A 305 -13.29 7.55 14.90
N TRP A 306 -12.03 7.95 14.81
CA TRP A 306 -11.29 8.66 15.86
C TRP A 306 -10.75 9.99 15.34
#